data_AF-A0AAD4DVY7-F1
#
_entry.id   AF-A0AAD4DVY7-F1
#
_cell.length_a   1.000
_cell.length_b   1.000
_cell.length_c   1.000
_cell.angle_alpha   90.00
_cell.angle_beta   90.00
_cell.angle_gamma   90.00
#
_symmetry.space_group_name_H-M   'P 1'
#
loop_
_entity.id
_entity.type
_entity.pdbx_description
1 polymer ?
#
loop_
_entity_poly.entity_id
_entity_poly.type
_entity_poly.pdbx_seq_one_letter_code
_entity_poly.pdbx_strand_id
1 'polypeptide(L)'
;DNFWNKVVVQPEAVEAVANTVQYMWAGLKNPRRPIASFLFGGPSGSGKTLLVKGLCEIALRQSGKLLRINASDYIEPHSLMRLIGTPACTGYDYGGQLTECVRRKPF
;
A
#
# COMPACT_ATOMS: atom_id res chain seq x y z
N ASP A 1 -20.21 -12.11 6.19
CA ASP A 1 -19.17 -11.74 7.16
C ASP A 1 -18.53 -10.41 6.83
N ASN A 2 -18.82 -9.38 7.61
CA ASN A 2 -18.27 -8.04 7.38
C ASN A 2 -16.81 -8.00 7.86
N PHE A 3 -15.87 -7.50 7.05
CA PHE A 3 -14.44 -7.43 7.37
C PHE A 3 -14.18 -6.76 8.74
N TRP A 4 -14.97 -5.74 9.06
CA TRP A 4 -14.90 -4.98 10.32
C TRP A 4 -15.17 -5.81 11.58
N ASN A 5 -15.93 -6.91 11.47
CA ASN A 5 -16.15 -7.80 12.60
C ASN A 5 -14.87 -8.57 13.00
N LYS A 6 -13.86 -8.62 12.12
CA LYS A 6 -12.54 -9.22 12.40
C LYS A 6 -11.55 -8.22 13.02
N VAL A 7 -11.80 -6.91 12.88
CA VAL A 7 -10.97 -5.86 13.50
C VAL A 7 -11.58 -5.50 14.84
N VAL A 8 -11.23 -6.28 15.85
CA VAL A 8 -11.72 -6.10 17.21
C VAL A 8 -10.83 -5.04 17.88
N VAL A 9 -11.38 -3.83 18.12
CA VAL A 9 -10.85 -2.76 19.01
C VAL A 9 -9.81 -1.78 18.42
N GLN A 10 -10.15 -0.93 17.42
CA GLN A 10 -9.38 0.30 17.05
C GLN A 10 -10.24 1.37 16.31
N PRO A 11 -11.19 2.05 16.99
CA PRO A 11 -12.16 2.93 16.33
C PRO A 11 -11.51 4.10 15.57
N GLU A 12 -10.48 4.75 16.11
CA GLU A 12 -9.85 5.90 15.44
C GLU A 12 -9.13 5.49 14.15
N ALA A 13 -8.48 4.32 14.14
CA ALA A 13 -7.80 3.81 12.95
C ALA A 13 -8.79 3.44 11.85
N VAL A 14 -9.93 2.86 12.23
CA VAL A 14 -11.03 2.55 11.30
C VAL A 14 -11.61 3.82 10.71
N GLU A 15 -11.89 4.83 11.53
CA GLU A 15 -12.46 6.10 11.09
C GLU A 15 -11.52 6.88 10.14
N ALA A 16 -10.24 6.98 10.48
CA ALA A 16 -9.24 7.65 9.62
C ALA A 16 -9.15 7.01 8.23
N VAL A 17 -9.21 5.68 8.18
CA VAL A 17 -9.20 4.91 6.93
C VAL A 17 -10.52 5.07 6.17
N ALA A 18 -11.66 5.02 6.85
CA ALA A 18 -12.97 5.22 6.24
C ALA A 18 -13.11 6.61 5.60
N ASN A 19 -12.68 7.66 6.30
CA ASN A 19 -12.67 9.03 5.77
C ASN A 19 -11.84 9.13 4.48
N THR A 20 -10.69 8.48 4.44
CA THR A 20 -9.84 8.44 3.23
C THR A 20 -10.54 7.78 2.04
N VAL A 21 -11.26 6.68 2.26
CA VAL A 21 -12.03 6.02 1.18
C VAL A 21 -13.10 6.96 0.64
N GLN A 22 -13.79 7.70 1.52
CA GLN A 22 -14.78 8.70 1.11
C GLN A 22 -14.13 9.82 0.28
N TYR A 23 -12.98 10.36 0.70
CA TYR A 23 -12.22 11.35 -0.07
C TYR A 23 -11.82 10.83 -1.46
N MET A 24 -11.39 9.57 -1.54
CA MET A 24 -11.01 8.94 -2.81
C MET A 24 -12.19 8.86 -3.77
N TRP A 25 -13.36 8.43 -3.29
CA TRP A 25 -14.57 8.32 -4.12
C TRP A 25 -15.17 9.68 -4.48
N ALA A 26 -15.01 10.70 -3.64
CA ALA A 26 -15.41 12.07 -3.94
C ALA A 26 -14.55 12.74 -5.02
N GLY A 27 -13.42 12.13 -5.41
CA GLY A 27 -12.53 12.66 -6.43
C GLY A 27 -11.71 13.89 -6.00
N LEU A 28 -11.74 14.23 -4.71
CA LEU A 28 -11.06 15.38 -4.10
C LEU A 28 -9.56 15.10 -3.87
N LYS A 29 -8.86 14.59 -4.88
CA LYS A 29 -7.44 14.22 -4.79
C LYS A 29 -6.54 15.26 -5.46
N ASN A 30 -5.41 15.56 -4.82
CA ASN A 30 -4.32 16.26 -5.47
C ASN A 30 -3.55 15.27 -6.36
N PRO A 31 -3.46 15.47 -7.69
CA PRO A 31 -2.79 14.53 -8.59
C PRO A 31 -1.29 14.37 -8.34
N ARG A 32 -0.65 15.30 -7.62
CA ARG A 32 0.78 15.25 -7.25
C ARG A 32 1.03 14.61 -5.89
N ARG A 33 0.01 14.10 -5.20
CA ARG A 33 0.15 13.46 -3.89
C ARG A 33 -0.51 12.08 -3.89
N PRO A 34 0.00 11.13 -3.07
CA PRO A 34 -0.72 9.89 -2.80
C PRO A 34 -2.13 10.17 -2.28
N ILE A 35 -3.08 9.27 -2.58
CA ILE A 35 -4.47 9.36 -2.10
C ILE A 35 -4.50 9.39 -0.57
N ALA A 36 -3.66 8.56 0.06
CA ALA A 36 -3.35 8.63 1.47
C ALA A 36 -1.99 8.00 1.77
N SER A 37 -1.41 8.42 2.89
CA SER A 37 -0.20 7.86 3.47
C SER A 37 -0.47 7.58 4.94
N PHE A 38 -0.37 6.31 5.33
CA PHE A 38 -0.60 5.86 6.70
C PHE A 38 0.66 5.27 7.30
N LEU A 39 0.82 5.45 8.60
CA LEU A 39 1.81 4.74 9.42
C LEU A 39 1.06 4.01 10.54
N PHE A 40 1.05 2.68 10.49
CA PHE A 40 0.46 1.86 11.54
C PHE A 40 1.55 1.42 12.52
N GLY A 41 1.61 2.04 13.70
CA GLY A 41 2.56 1.71 14.78
C GLY A 41 1.94 0.82 15.86
N GLY A 42 2.75 0.00 16.55
CA GLY A 42 2.34 -0.78 17.74
C GLY A 42 2.72 -2.29 17.69
N PRO A 43 2.28 -3.10 18.66
CA PRO A 43 2.75 -4.47 18.84
C PRO A 43 2.29 -5.43 17.73
N SER A 44 3.03 -6.53 17.56
CA SER A 44 2.65 -7.64 16.66
C SER A 44 1.29 -8.23 17.05
N GLY A 45 0.54 -8.72 16.06
CA GLY A 45 -0.79 -9.31 16.29
C GLY A 45 -1.94 -8.29 16.44
N SER A 46 -1.66 -6.99 16.55
CA SER A 46 -2.68 -5.93 16.65
C SER A 46 -3.47 -5.64 15.36
N GLY A 47 -3.41 -6.51 14.35
CA GLY A 47 -4.28 -6.37 13.16
C GLY A 47 -3.90 -5.29 12.13
N LYS A 48 -2.72 -4.66 12.22
CA LYS A 48 -2.25 -3.63 11.26
C LYS A 48 -2.32 -4.09 9.80
N THR A 49 -1.74 -5.26 9.53
CA THR A 49 -1.74 -5.87 8.19
C THR A 49 -3.12 -6.31 7.76
N LEU A 50 -3.98 -6.71 8.70
CA LEU A 50 -5.36 -7.08 8.41
C LEU A 50 -6.10 -5.84 7.90
N LEU A 51 -6.01 -4.71 8.61
CA LEU A 51 -6.64 -3.44 8.26
C LEU A 51 -6.28 -3.00 6.83
N VAL A 52 -5.01 -3.05 6.46
CA VAL A 52 -4.54 -2.72 5.10
C VAL A 52 -5.19 -3.60 4.02
N LYS A 53 -5.36 -4.90 4.29
CA LYS A 53 -6.02 -5.82 3.35
C LYS A 53 -7.50 -5.48 3.16
N GLY A 54 -8.23 -5.26 4.25
CA GLY A 54 -9.64 -4.88 4.16
C GLY A 54 -9.85 -3.51 3.52
N LEU A 55 -8.96 -2.56 3.77
CA LEU A 55 -8.95 -1.28 3.08
C LEU A 55 -8.84 -1.48 1.56
N CYS A 56 -7.91 -2.31 1.09
CA CYS A 56 -7.78 -2.58 -0.35
C CYS A 56 -9.05 -3.19 -0.94
N GLU A 57 -9.64 -4.18 -0.26
CA GLU A 57 -10.88 -4.83 -0.69
C GLU A 57 -12.04 -3.84 -0.80
N ILE A 58 -12.20 -2.94 0.17
CA ILE A 58 -13.27 -1.94 0.20
C ILE A 58 -13.02 -0.83 -0.82
N ALA A 59 -11.83 -0.22 -0.80
CA ALA A 59 -11.50 0.96 -1.60
C ALA A 59 -11.47 0.64 -3.10
N LEU A 60 -10.81 -0.46 -3.47
CA LEU A 60 -10.59 -0.82 -4.88
C LEU A 60 -11.68 -1.75 -5.42
N ARG A 61 -12.59 -2.25 -4.56
CA ARG A 61 -13.63 -3.25 -4.89
C ARG A 61 -13.06 -4.49 -5.59
N GLN A 62 -11.78 -4.78 -5.37
CA GLN A 62 -11.05 -5.84 -6.03
C GLN A 62 -10.11 -6.51 -5.02
N SER A 63 -10.25 -7.83 -4.90
CA SER A 63 -9.32 -8.67 -4.16
C SER A 63 -8.01 -8.83 -4.96
N GLY A 64 -6.88 -8.84 -4.26
CA GLY A 64 -5.57 -9.16 -4.87
C GLY A 64 -4.77 -7.99 -5.47
N LYS A 65 -5.23 -6.74 -5.34
CA LYS A 65 -4.48 -5.55 -5.78
C LYS A 65 -3.48 -4.96 -4.77
N LEU A 66 -3.18 -5.70 -3.71
CA LEU A 66 -2.21 -5.26 -2.70
C LEU A 66 -0.78 -5.58 -3.15
N LEU A 67 -0.02 -4.57 -3.56
CA LEU A 67 1.44 -4.68 -3.66
C LEU A 67 2.04 -4.70 -2.25
N ARG A 68 2.55 -5.87 -1.85
CA ARG A 68 3.20 -6.04 -0.55
C ARG A 68 4.71 -6.06 -0.70
N ILE A 69 5.38 -5.15 0.00
CA ILE A 69 6.84 -5.08 0.09
C ILE A 69 7.23 -5.36 1.54
N ASN A 70 8.16 -6.28 1.75
CA ASN A 70 8.72 -6.54 3.07
C ASN A 70 10.01 -5.74 3.23
N ALA A 71 10.01 -4.75 4.12
CA ALA A 71 11.16 -3.86 4.32
C ALA A 71 12.42 -4.61 4.78
N SER A 72 12.27 -5.74 5.48
CA SER A 72 13.40 -6.57 5.93
C SER A 72 14.22 -7.16 4.78
N ASP A 73 13.64 -7.28 3.58
CA ASP A 73 14.34 -7.79 2.40
C ASP A 73 15.25 -6.74 1.73
N TYR A 74 15.24 -5.50 2.25
CA TYR A 74 15.85 -4.32 1.62
C TYR A 74 16.90 -3.60 2.49
N ILE A 75 17.46 -4.28 3.49
CA ILE A 75 18.43 -3.69 4.43
C ILE A 75 19.76 -3.38 3.74
N GLU A 76 20.17 -4.19 2.78
CA GLU A 76 21.47 -4.06 2.12
C GLU A 76 21.40 -3.05 0.97
N PRO A 77 22.42 -2.20 0.73
CA PRO A 77 22.35 -1.15 -0.29
C PRO A 77 22.02 -1.65 -1.70
N HIS A 78 22.56 -2.81 -2.07
CA HIS A 78 22.33 -3.42 -3.38
C HIS A 78 20.93 -4.04 -3.52
N SER A 79 20.31 -4.45 -2.41
CA SER A 79 18.96 -5.01 -2.41
C SER A 79 17.92 -3.97 -2.80
N LEU A 80 18.17 -2.68 -2.51
CA LEU A 80 17.32 -1.55 -2.90
C LEU A 80 17.17 -1.43 -4.42
N MET A 81 18.20 -1.75 -5.19
CA MET A 81 18.14 -1.71 -6.65
C MET A 81 17.09 -2.65 -7.23
N ARG A 82 16.78 -3.76 -6.54
CA ARG A 82 15.68 -4.67 -6.94
C ARG A 82 14.31 -4.02 -6.78
N LEU A 83 14.16 -3.12 -5.82
CA LEU A 83 12.89 -2.42 -5.55
C LEU A 83 12.63 -1.32 -6.59
N ILE A 84 13.62 -0.47 -6.84
CA ILE A 84 13.47 0.73 -7.67
C ILE A 84 13.86 0.50 -9.14
N GLY A 85 14.77 -0.44 -9.41
CA GLY A 85 15.36 -0.69 -10.72
C GLY A 85 16.77 -0.12 -10.81
N THR A 86 17.52 -0.53 -11.84
CA THR A 86 18.84 0.04 -12.14
C THR A 86 18.72 1.19 -13.15
N PRO A 87 19.61 2.20 -13.08
CA PRO A 87 19.64 3.26 -14.09
C PRO A 87 19.94 2.68 -15.48
N ALA A 88 19.29 3.21 -16.53
CA ALA A 88 19.40 2.73 -17.92
C ALA A 88 20.81 2.81 -18.54
N CYS A 89 21.81 3.37 -17.84
CA CYS A 89 23.18 3.54 -18.32
C CYS A 89 23.94 2.22 -18.55
N THR A 90 23.43 1.07 -18.09
CA THR A 90 24.02 -0.26 -18.30
C THR A 90 23.50 -1.00 -19.54
N GLY A 91 22.68 -0.36 -20.38
CA GLY A 91 22.19 -0.94 -21.63
C GLY A 91 21.06 -1.97 -21.48
N TYR A 92 20.60 -2.23 -20.26
CA TYR A 92 19.42 -3.04 -19.95
C TYR A 92 18.52 -2.27 -18.98
N ASP A 93 17.31 -1.94 -19.42
CA ASP A 93 16.31 -1.26 -18.60
C ASP A 93 15.51 -2.30 -17.80
N TYR A 94 16.09 -2.75 -16.68
CA TYR A 94 15.38 -3.58 -15.71
C TYR A 94 14.68 -2.67 -14.71
N GLY A 95 13.40 -2.41 -14.97
CA GLY A 95 12.53 -1.75 -13.99
C GLY A 95 12.43 -2.57 -12.70
N GLY A 96 12.35 -1.88 -11.57
CA GLY A 96 12.28 -2.48 -10.24
C GLY A 96 10.92 -3.07 -9.92
N GLN A 97 10.87 -3.90 -8.89
CA GLN A 97 9.63 -4.54 -8.44
C GLN A 97 8.52 -3.52 -8.15
N LEU A 98 8.84 -2.39 -7.52
CA LEU A 98 7.84 -1.34 -7.25
C LEU A 98 7.50 -0.56 -8.52
N THR A 99 8.51 -0.11 -9.26
CA THR A 99 8.34 0.78 -10.41
C THR A 99 7.58 0.08 -11.54
N GLU A 100 7.89 -1.19 -11.85
CA GLU A 100 7.16 -1.95 -12.87
C GLU A 100 5.73 -2.32 -12.44
N CYS A 101 5.52 -2.70 -11.17
CA CYS A 101 4.17 -3.03 -10.70
C CYS A 101 3.24 -1.83 -10.82
N VAL A 102 3.69 -0.64 -10.39
CA VAL A 102 2.89 0.60 -10.47
C VAL A 102 2.74 1.05 -11.94
N ARG A 103 3.78 0.93 -12.77
CA ARG A 103 3.70 1.30 -14.19
C ARG A 103 2.68 0.46 -14.96
N ARG A 104 2.62 -0.85 -14.70
CA ARG A 104 1.69 -1.78 -15.38
C ARG A 104 0.26 -1.68 -14.85
N LYS A 105 0.10 -1.39 -13.55
CA LYS A 105 -1.20 -1.32 -12.88
C LYS A 105 -1.20 -0.13 -11.92
N PRO A 106 -1.39 1.11 -12.42
CA PRO A 106 -1.33 2.29 -11.58
C PRO A 106 -2.47 2.35 -10.56
N PHE A 107 -3.56 1.58 -10.72
CA PHE A 107 -4.69 1.45 -9.79
C PHE A 107 -5.42 0.10 -9.93
#